data_AF-A0A537PCA2-F1
#
_entry.id   AF-A0A537PCA2-F1
#
_cell.length_a   1.000
_cell.length_b   1.000
_cell.length_c   1.000
_cell.angle_alpha   90.00
_cell.angle_beta   90.00
_cell.angle_gamma   90.00
#
_symmetry.space_group_name_H-M   'P 1'
#
loop_
_entity.id
_entity.type
_entity.pdbx_description
1 polymer ?
#
loop_
_entity_poly.entity_id
_entity_poly.type
_entity_poly.pdbx_seq_one_letter_code
_entity_poly.pdbx_strand_id
1 'polypeptide(L)'
;IMSASLRLGVTTSGIVANGGLTSFNPQTLPIENNYPIAAALRRRLGVHALVVNDAQAAAFHESRLMRKDANSFAFITVSTDIGAGLVLDGQLQIGRRGLAGRAGHITVDWAGRLCGCGRRGCVETLASGAAIARRASEITGQEMMSRRRHRDGAGVPEPPPHRRGTPARSLSPSRGTGARGRQCGASRRSRPSR
;
A
#
# COMPACT_ATOMS: atom_id res chain seq x y z
N ILE A 1 -28.35 16.03 13.78
CA ILE A 1 -27.94 14.60 13.72
C ILE A 1 -26.52 14.57 13.18
N MET A 2 -25.52 14.46 14.07
CA MET A 2 -24.12 14.37 13.66
C MET A 2 -23.93 13.07 12.89
N SER A 3 -23.74 13.17 11.57
CA SER A 3 -23.46 12.04 10.69
C SER A 3 -22.26 11.26 11.23
N ALA A 4 -22.47 9.99 11.59
CA ALA A 4 -21.38 9.10 11.98
C ALA A 4 -20.36 9.07 10.83
N SER A 5 -19.16 9.59 11.08
CA SER A 5 -18.11 9.66 10.06
C SER A 5 -17.76 8.24 9.63
N LEU A 6 -18.17 7.85 8.42
CA LEU A 6 -17.89 6.55 7.84
C LEU A 6 -16.35 6.35 7.78
N ARG A 7 -15.87 5.26 8.38
CA ARG A 7 -14.45 4.87 8.38
C ARG A 7 -14.26 3.70 7.42
N LEU A 8 -13.27 3.79 6.54
CA LEU A 8 -12.92 2.75 5.59
C LEU A 8 -11.60 2.08 6.00
N GLY A 9 -11.63 0.76 6.20
CA GLY A 9 -10.42 -0.06 6.32
C GLY A 9 -10.12 -0.73 4.99
N VAL A 10 -8.87 -0.68 4.53
CA VAL A 10 -8.42 -1.32 3.28
C VAL A 10 -7.19 -2.16 3.55
N THR A 11 -7.28 -3.43 3.20
CA THR A 11 -6.14 -4.36 3.23
C THR A 11 -5.58 -4.53 1.82
N THR A 12 -4.27 -4.59 1.69
CA THR A 12 -3.63 -4.72 0.38
C THR A 12 -2.33 -5.51 0.49
N SER A 13 -1.90 -6.13 -0.61
CA SER A 13 -0.54 -6.65 -0.72
C SER A 13 0.46 -5.50 -0.88
N GLY A 14 1.74 -5.78 -0.70
CA GLY A 14 2.81 -4.78 -0.80
C GLY A 14 3.06 -4.02 0.51
N ILE A 15 3.78 -2.90 0.40
CA ILE A 15 4.18 -2.04 1.51
C ILE A 15 3.19 -0.91 1.64
N VAL A 16 2.70 -0.68 2.86
CA VAL A 16 1.90 0.50 3.17
C VAL A 16 2.66 1.37 4.16
N ALA A 17 2.94 2.62 3.77
CA ALA A 17 3.60 3.59 4.63
C ALA A 17 3.07 4.99 4.34
N ASN A 18 2.74 5.76 5.39
CA ASN A 18 2.28 7.15 5.27
C ASN A 18 1.11 7.34 4.28
N GLY A 19 0.21 6.35 4.16
CA GLY A 19 -0.92 6.37 3.24
C GLY A 19 -0.57 6.10 1.75
N GLY A 20 0.70 5.82 1.46
CA GLY A 20 1.18 5.36 0.17
C GLY A 20 1.27 3.83 0.10
N LEU A 21 1.18 3.31 -1.11
CA LEU A 21 1.33 1.89 -1.45
C LEU A 21 2.53 1.72 -2.39
N THR A 22 3.45 0.83 -2.03
CA THR A 22 4.59 0.46 -2.86
C THR A 22 4.59 -1.04 -3.07
N SER A 23 4.79 -1.47 -4.31
CA SER A 23 5.06 -2.86 -4.63
C SER A 23 6.53 -3.22 -4.40
N PHE A 24 6.76 -4.41 -3.83
CA PHE A 24 8.11 -4.98 -3.75
C PHE A 24 8.55 -5.64 -5.05
N ASN A 25 7.58 -6.17 -5.80
CA ASN A 25 7.79 -6.81 -7.08
C ASN A 25 6.75 -6.25 -8.07
N PRO A 26 7.15 -5.31 -8.93
CA PRO A 26 6.25 -4.72 -9.93
C PRO A 26 5.60 -5.76 -10.86
N GLN A 27 6.21 -6.95 -11.02
CA GLN A 27 5.63 -8.03 -11.83
C GLN A 27 4.38 -8.65 -11.18
N THR A 28 4.30 -8.68 -9.84
CA THR A 28 3.15 -9.26 -9.13
C THR A 28 2.11 -8.21 -8.74
N LEU A 29 2.54 -7.00 -8.40
CA LEU A 29 1.68 -5.87 -8.14
C LEU A 29 2.17 -4.66 -8.96
N PRO A 30 1.64 -4.46 -10.18
CA PRO A 30 2.09 -3.41 -11.11
C PRO A 30 1.50 -2.05 -10.72
N ILE A 31 2.01 -1.48 -9.64
CA ILE A 31 1.61 -0.16 -9.15
C ILE A 31 2.82 0.78 -9.16
N GLU A 32 2.56 2.07 -9.41
CA GLU A 32 3.57 3.11 -9.24
C GLU A 32 4.12 3.09 -7.82
N ASN A 33 5.43 3.28 -7.69
CA ASN A 33 6.06 3.34 -6.37
C ASN A 33 5.47 4.49 -5.56
N ASN A 34 5.08 4.22 -4.31
CA ASN A 34 4.46 5.16 -3.39
C ASN A 34 3.15 5.77 -3.94
N TYR A 35 2.34 4.96 -4.62
CA TYR A 35 1.01 5.37 -5.07
C TYR A 35 0.16 5.87 -3.89
N PRO A 36 -0.42 7.08 -3.95
CA PRO A 36 -1.08 7.72 -2.81
C PRO A 36 -2.50 7.17 -2.57
N ILE A 37 -2.59 5.88 -2.25
CA ILE A 37 -3.84 5.12 -2.15
C ILE A 37 -4.84 5.73 -1.16
N ALA A 38 -4.39 6.15 0.02
CA ALA A 38 -5.28 6.73 1.02
C ALA A 38 -5.91 8.05 0.53
N ALA A 39 -5.10 8.90 -0.13
CA ALA A 39 -5.58 10.15 -0.71
C ALA A 39 -6.48 9.90 -1.93
N ALA A 40 -6.17 8.90 -2.76
CA ALA A 40 -7.00 8.50 -3.89
C ALA A 40 -8.38 8.02 -3.44
N LEU A 41 -8.44 7.19 -2.40
CA LEU A 41 -9.69 6.73 -1.79
C LEU A 41 -10.49 7.90 -1.19
N ARG A 42 -9.83 8.79 -0.45
CA ARG A 42 -10.48 9.99 0.11
C ARG A 42 -11.08 10.88 -0.97
N ARG A 43 -10.36 11.13 -2.07
CA ARG A 43 -10.88 11.94 -3.19
C ARG A 43 -12.10 11.30 -3.87
N ARG A 44 -12.13 9.97 -3.97
CA ARG A 44 -13.21 9.24 -4.66
C ARG A 44 -14.43 9.00 -3.79
N LEU A 45 -14.23 8.74 -2.50
CA LEU A 45 -15.28 8.27 -1.60
C LEU A 45 -15.66 9.27 -0.51
N GLY A 46 -14.92 10.38 -0.36
CA GLY A 46 -15.18 11.39 0.66
C GLY A 46 -14.88 10.96 2.09
N VAL A 47 -14.28 9.78 2.30
CA VAL A 47 -14.01 9.18 3.61
C VAL A 47 -12.52 9.03 3.90
N HIS A 48 -12.16 9.03 5.19
CA HIS A 48 -10.81 8.68 5.62
C HIS A 48 -10.61 7.17 5.52
N ALA A 49 -9.59 6.75 4.77
CA ALA A 49 -9.20 5.36 4.61
C ALA A 49 -7.95 5.04 5.43
N LEU A 50 -8.04 4.03 6.30
CA LEU A 50 -6.89 3.37 6.89
C LEU A 50 -6.47 2.23 5.95
N VAL A 51 -5.24 2.30 5.46
CA VAL A 51 -4.69 1.27 4.56
C VAL A 51 -3.62 0.51 5.33
N VAL A 52 -3.64 -0.82 5.24
CA VAL A 52 -2.72 -1.71 5.93
C VAL A 52 -2.34 -2.89 5.04
N ASN A 53 -1.14 -3.44 5.24
CA ASN A 53 -0.77 -4.69 4.59
C ASN A 53 -1.69 -5.85 5.05
N ASP A 54 -2.03 -6.75 4.14
CA ASP A 54 -2.89 -7.91 4.37
C ASP A 54 -2.44 -8.81 5.53
N ALA A 55 -1.17 -9.24 5.56
CA ALA A 55 -0.64 -10.08 6.63
C ALA A 55 -0.57 -9.37 7.98
N GLN A 56 -0.28 -8.06 7.98
CA GLN A 56 -0.35 -7.23 9.18
C GLN A 56 -1.79 -7.07 9.69
N ALA A 57 -2.77 -6.91 8.79
CA ALA A 57 -4.18 -6.85 9.15
C ALA A 57 -4.66 -8.17 9.74
N ALA A 58 -4.25 -9.30 9.15
CA ALA A 58 -4.55 -10.62 9.67
C ALA A 58 -3.95 -10.82 11.07
N ALA A 59 -2.68 -10.45 11.28
CA ALA A 59 -2.04 -10.50 12.60
C ALA A 59 -2.79 -9.65 13.64
N PHE A 60 -3.24 -8.45 13.26
CA PHE A 60 -4.05 -7.62 14.13
C PHE A 60 -5.39 -8.29 14.45
N HIS A 61 -6.05 -8.90 13.47
CA HIS A 61 -7.30 -9.62 13.72
C HIS A 61 -7.11 -10.77 14.70
N GLU A 62 -6.10 -11.61 14.49
CA GLU A 62 -5.76 -12.70 15.39
C GLU A 62 -5.50 -12.21 16.82
N SER A 63 -4.81 -11.07 16.98
CA SER A 63 -4.55 -10.51 18.33
C SER A 63 -5.83 -10.11 19.08
N ARG A 64 -6.95 -9.89 18.38
CA ARG A 64 -8.25 -9.59 19.01
C ARG A 64 -8.98 -10.84 19.46
N LEU A 65 -8.65 -11.99 18.89
CA LEU A 65 -9.24 -13.28 19.22
C LEU A 65 -8.43 -14.03 20.29
N MET A 66 -7.13 -13.75 20.39
CA MET A 66 -6.26 -14.40 21.36
C MET A 66 -6.59 -14.04 22.80
N ARG A 67 -6.35 -15.00 23.69
CA ARG A 67 -6.43 -14.80 25.14
C ARG A 67 -5.36 -13.80 25.59
N LYS A 68 -5.64 -13.04 26.65
CA LYS A 68 -4.78 -11.92 27.12
C LYS A 68 -3.37 -12.34 27.54
N ASP A 69 -3.14 -13.62 27.81
CA ASP A 69 -1.87 -14.24 28.19
C ASP A 69 -0.95 -14.53 26.99
N ALA A 70 -1.47 -14.54 25.76
CA ALA A 70 -0.71 -14.66 24.52
C ALA A 70 -0.66 -13.30 23.80
N ASN A 71 0.19 -12.38 24.29
CA ASN A 71 0.26 -11.01 23.80
C ASN A 71 1.39 -10.74 22.80
N SER A 72 2.33 -11.68 22.62
CA SER A 72 3.46 -11.55 21.68
C SER A 72 3.53 -12.76 20.75
N PHE A 73 3.35 -12.54 19.45
CA PHE A 73 3.36 -13.61 18.44
C PHE A 73 3.68 -13.07 17.03
N ALA A 74 4.07 -13.99 16.15
CA ALA A 74 4.16 -13.73 14.72
C ALA A 74 3.06 -14.51 14.00
N PHE A 75 2.29 -13.82 13.18
CA PHE A 75 1.38 -14.42 12.20
C PHE A 75 2.14 -14.60 10.89
N ILE A 76 2.08 -15.80 10.30
CA ILE A 76 2.71 -16.09 9.01
C ILE A 76 1.63 -16.68 8.09
N THR A 77 1.48 -16.09 6.91
CA THR A 77 0.64 -16.62 5.85
C THR A 77 1.50 -17.20 4.74
N VAL A 78 1.22 -18.46 4.40
CA VAL A 78 1.83 -19.16 3.26
C VAL A 78 0.73 -19.40 2.24
N SER A 79 0.78 -18.66 1.14
CA SER A 79 -0.20 -18.75 0.05
C SER A 79 0.55 -18.71 -1.28
N THR A 80 0.12 -17.90 -2.26
CA THR A 80 0.92 -17.65 -3.46
C THR A 80 2.30 -17.11 -3.12
N ASP A 81 2.34 -16.19 -2.15
CA ASP A 81 3.51 -15.53 -1.58
C ASP A 81 3.59 -15.81 -0.06
N ILE A 82 4.63 -15.30 0.61
CA ILE A 82 4.76 -15.40 2.08
C ILE A 82 4.68 -14.02 2.72
N GLY A 83 3.60 -13.81 3.49
CA GLY A 83 3.38 -12.62 4.30
C GLY A 83 3.53 -12.93 5.78
N ALA A 84 3.81 -11.90 6.58
CA ALA A 84 3.74 -12.03 8.02
C ALA A 84 3.43 -10.69 8.70
N GLY A 85 2.93 -10.78 9.93
CA GLY A 85 2.69 -9.66 10.82
C GLY A 85 3.16 -10.00 12.22
N LEU A 86 3.75 -9.02 12.91
CA LEU A 86 4.33 -9.22 14.23
C LEU A 86 3.50 -8.44 15.24
N VAL A 87 3.12 -9.09 16.33
CA VAL A 87 2.46 -8.47 17.48
C VAL A 87 3.38 -8.65 18.68
N LEU A 88 3.74 -7.56 19.35
CA LEU A 88 4.56 -7.56 20.56
C LEU A 88 3.81 -6.80 21.64
N ASP A 89 3.67 -7.40 22.82
CA ASP A 89 2.98 -6.84 23.98
C ASP A 89 1.56 -6.32 23.64
N GLY A 90 0.85 -7.08 22.80
CA GLY A 90 -0.50 -6.79 22.32
C GLY A 90 -0.56 -5.69 21.26
N GLN A 91 0.57 -5.20 20.76
CA GLN A 91 0.65 -4.14 19.76
C GLN A 91 1.18 -4.66 18.43
N LEU A 92 0.40 -4.43 17.36
CA LEU A 92 0.84 -4.70 15.99
C LEU A 92 2.05 -3.82 15.65
N GLN A 93 3.11 -4.48 15.21
CA GLN A 93 4.32 -3.85 14.72
C GLN A 93 4.19 -3.59 13.22
N ILE A 94 4.01 -2.32 12.84
CA ILE A 94 3.99 -1.89 11.43
C ILE A 94 5.41 -1.49 10.97
N GLY A 95 6.19 -0.92 11.89
CA GLY A 95 7.49 -0.33 11.61
C GLY A 95 7.38 1.01 10.86
N ARG A 96 8.38 1.89 11.02
CA ARG A 96 8.37 3.26 10.48
C ARG A 96 8.11 3.36 8.96
N ARG A 97 8.46 2.32 8.21
CA ARG A 97 8.30 2.25 6.74
C ARG A 97 7.30 1.17 6.30
N GLY A 98 6.48 0.62 7.19
CA GLY A 98 5.55 -0.46 6.84
C GLY A 98 6.22 -1.80 6.51
N LEU A 99 7.45 -2.01 7.00
CA LEU A 99 8.29 -3.16 6.65
C LEU A 99 8.40 -4.21 7.77
N ALA A 100 7.83 -3.96 8.95
CA ALA A 100 7.93 -4.92 10.05
C ALA A 100 7.16 -6.20 9.74
N GLY A 101 7.70 -7.34 10.20
CA GLY A 101 7.06 -8.64 10.04
C GLY A 101 7.20 -9.27 8.64
N ARG A 102 8.10 -8.80 7.77
CA ARG A 102 8.23 -9.29 6.38
C ARG A 102 9.03 -10.60 6.24
N ALA A 103 8.54 -11.67 6.88
CA ALA A 103 9.24 -12.94 6.98
C ALA A 103 9.57 -13.61 5.63
N GLY A 104 8.73 -13.43 4.61
CA GLY A 104 8.94 -14.00 3.28
C GLY A 104 10.26 -13.59 2.62
N HIS A 105 10.84 -12.43 2.99
CA HIS A 105 12.10 -11.96 2.41
C HIS A 105 13.31 -12.05 3.34
N ILE A 106 13.20 -12.85 4.42
CA ILE A 106 14.37 -13.26 5.19
C ILE A 106 15.21 -14.17 4.30
N THR A 107 16.51 -13.91 4.19
CA THR A 107 17.42 -14.77 3.43
C THR A 107 17.77 -16.01 4.27
N VAL A 108 17.51 -17.18 3.70
CA VAL A 108 17.83 -18.50 4.28
C VAL A 108 18.86 -19.26 3.45
N ASP A 109 19.08 -18.86 2.20
CA ASP A 109 20.10 -19.44 1.32
C ASP A 109 20.79 -18.35 0.48
N TRP A 110 22.05 -18.04 0.77
CA TRP A 110 22.79 -17.00 0.04
C TRP A 110 23.10 -17.38 -1.41
N ALA A 111 23.16 -18.68 -1.72
CA ALA A 111 23.32 -19.20 -3.08
C ALA A 111 21.97 -19.42 -3.79
N GLY A 112 20.87 -19.14 -3.09
CA GLY A 112 19.53 -19.45 -3.56
C GLY A 112 19.05 -18.61 -4.74
N ARG A 113 17.82 -18.91 -5.17
CA ARG A 113 17.14 -18.26 -6.29
C ARG A 113 16.98 -16.75 -6.05
N LEU A 114 17.04 -15.98 -7.13
CA LEU A 114 16.72 -14.55 -7.11
C LEU A 114 15.23 -14.36 -6.76
N CYS A 115 14.96 -13.57 -5.74
CA CYS A 115 13.62 -13.18 -5.31
C CYS A 115 13.17 -11.94 -6.08
N GLY A 116 11.86 -11.80 -6.28
CA GLY A 116 11.26 -10.59 -6.87
C GLY A 116 11.55 -9.31 -6.08
N CYS A 117 11.98 -9.41 -4.81
CA CYS A 117 12.42 -8.28 -4.00
C CYS A 117 13.86 -7.80 -4.32
N GLY A 118 14.59 -8.50 -5.21
CA GLY A 118 15.97 -8.20 -5.60
C GLY A 118 17.06 -8.93 -4.81
N ARG A 119 16.72 -9.63 -3.72
CA ARG A 119 17.67 -10.45 -2.92
C ARG A 119 17.73 -11.89 -3.41
N ARG A 120 18.67 -12.69 -2.87
CA ARG A 120 18.80 -14.13 -3.12
C ARG A 120 18.35 -14.97 -1.91
N GLY A 121 17.78 -16.13 -2.23
CA GLY A 121 17.29 -17.18 -1.34
C GLY A 121 16.48 -16.67 -0.16
N CYS A 122 15.50 -15.82 -0.47
CA CYS A 122 14.44 -15.47 0.47
C CYS A 122 13.59 -16.71 0.81
N VAL A 123 13.03 -16.80 2.02
CA VAL A 123 12.09 -17.88 2.41
C VAL A 123 10.99 -18.07 1.35
N GLU A 124 10.46 -16.98 0.80
CA GLU A 124 9.44 -16.99 -0.25
C GLU A 124 9.88 -17.73 -1.51
N THR A 125 11.16 -17.63 -1.92
CA THR A 125 11.62 -18.33 -3.13
C THR A 125 11.74 -19.83 -2.93
N LEU A 126 11.71 -20.30 -1.67
CA LEU A 126 11.80 -21.70 -1.29
C LEU A 126 10.42 -22.30 -0.95
N ALA A 127 9.62 -21.60 -0.15
CA ALA A 127 8.47 -22.17 0.56
C ALA A 127 7.11 -21.56 0.19
N SER A 128 7.06 -20.53 -0.68
CA SER A 128 5.76 -20.01 -1.12
C SER A 128 5.03 -21.02 -1.99
N GLY A 129 3.72 -20.88 -2.15
CA GLY A 129 2.94 -21.70 -3.07
C GLY A 129 3.49 -21.59 -4.50
N ALA A 130 3.92 -20.40 -4.95
CA ALA A 130 4.58 -20.25 -6.24
C ALA A 130 5.93 -21.00 -6.32
N ALA A 131 6.69 -21.05 -5.22
CA ALA A 131 7.92 -21.83 -5.15
C ALA A 131 7.66 -23.34 -5.18
N ILE A 132 6.67 -23.80 -4.42
CA ILE A 132 6.24 -25.21 -4.37
C ILE A 132 5.73 -25.66 -5.73
N ALA A 133 4.84 -24.90 -6.36
CA ALA A 133 4.30 -25.22 -7.69
C ALA A 133 5.43 -25.34 -8.72
N ARG A 134 6.34 -24.36 -8.75
CA ARG A 134 7.50 -24.40 -9.64
C ARG A 134 8.39 -25.63 -9.39
N ARG A 135 8.66 -25.96 -8.12
CA ARG A 135 9.47 -27.14 -7.79
C ARG A 135 8.78 -28.43 -8.21
N ALA A 136 7.46 -28.51 -8.04
CA ALA A 136 6.67 -29.62 -8.54
C ALA A 136 6.78 -29.73 -10.06
N SER A 137 6.68 -28.61 -10.80
CA SER A 137 6.85 -28.62 -12.26
C SER A 137 8.21 -29.12 -12.70
N GLU A 138 9.29 -28.73 -12.00
CA GLU A 138 10.65 -29.20 -12.28
C GLU A 138 10.78 -30.72 -12.07
N ILE A 139 10.08 -31.29 -11.09
CA ILE A 139 10.14 -32.71 -10.75
C ILE A 139 9.27 -33.54 -11.70
N THR A 140 8.06 -33.08 -12.01
CA THR A 140 7.08 -33.85 -12.81
C THR A 140 7.26 -33.65 -14.31
N GLY A 141 7.95 -32.59 -14.73
CA GLY A 141 8.00 -32.15 -16.13
C GLY A 141 6.67 -31.55 -16.63
N GLN A 142 5.69 -31.36 -15.76
CA GLN A 142 4.37 -30.81 -16.10
C GLN A 142 4.19 -29.45 -15.46
N GLU A 143 3.56 -28.50 -16.17
CA GLU A 143 3.29 -27.18 -15.60
C GLU A 143 2.30 -27.27 -14.42
N MET A 144 2.78 -27.01 -13.21
CA MET A 144 2.00 -26.88 -11.99
C MET A 144 1.78 -25.42 -11.65
N MET A 145 0.61 -25.10 -11.11
CA MET A 145 0.19 -23.74 -10.75
C MET A 145 -0.22 -23.67 -9.28
N SER A 146 0.21 -22.62 -8.58
CA SER A 146 -0.11 -22.38 -7.17
C SER A 146 -1.52 -21.81 -6.94
N ARG A 147 -2.14 -21.32 -8.01
CA ARG A 147 -3.55 -20.90 -8.05
C ARG A 147 -4.26 -21.75 -9.09
N ARG A 148 -5.42 -22.33 -8.73
CA ARG A 148 -6.38 -22.77 -9.74
C ARG A 148 -6.78 -21.51 -10.53
N ARG A 149 -6.66 -21.53 -11.86
CA ARG A 149 -7.41 -20.56 -12.67
C ARG A 149 -8.88 -20.75 -12.29
N HIS A 150 -9.58 -19.68 -11.92
CA HIS A 150 -11.03 -19.72 -12.04
C HIS A 150 -11.31 -20.09 -13.50
N ARG A 151 -11.91 -21.26 -13.73
CA ARG A 151 -12.36 -21.71 -15.05
C ARG A 151 -13.60 -20.87 -15.42
N ASP A 152 -13.46 -19.56 -15.56
CA ASP A 152 -14.54 -18.71 -16.08
C ASP A 152 -13.93 -17.55 -16.85
N GLY A 153 -14.19 -17.52 -18.15
CA GLY A 153 -13.75 -16.51 -19.10
C GLY A 153 -14.47 -15.18 -18.90
N ALA A 154 -14.09 -14.44 -17.86
CA ALA A 154 -14.32 -13.00 -17.79
C ALA A 154 -13.01 -12.37 -17.29
N GLY A 155 -12.21 -11.87 -18.24
CA GLY A 155 -11.05 -11.07 -17.92
C GLY A 155 -11.44 -9.94 -16.98
N VAL A 156 -10.57 -9.62 -16.03
CA VAL A 156 -10.69 -8.37 -15.27
C VAL A 156 -10.73 -7.25 -16.31
N PRO A 157 -11.82 -6.46 -16.40
CA PRO A 157 -11.88 -5.38 -17.38
C PRO A 157 -10.71 -4.44 -17.15
N GLU A 158 -10.01 -4.08 -18.22
CA GLU A 158 -8.90 -3.13 -18.13
C GLU A 158 -9.36 -1.86 -17.41
N PRO A 159 -8.60 -1.35 -16.43
CA PRO A 159 -8.94 -0.11 -15.79
C PRO A 159 -8.98 1.00 -16.86
N PRO A 160 -9.99 1.89 -16.83
CA PRO A 160 -10.09 2.95 -17.82
C PRO A 160 -8.82 3.80 -17.78
N PRO A 161 -8.31 4.24 -18.94
CA PRO A 161 -7.08 5.02 -19.00
C PRO A 161 -7.20 6.24 -18.09
N HIS A 162 -6.19 6.46 -17.26
CA HIS A 162 -6.08 7.65 -16.45
C HIS A 162 -6.13 8.88 -17.38
N ARG A 163 -7.27 9.58 -17.40
CA ARG A 163 -7.35 10.89 -18.05
C ARG A 163 -6.32 11.76 -17.36
N ARG A 164 -5.23 12.07 -18.07
CA ARG A 164 -4.30 13.13 -17.67
C ARG A 164 -5.17 14.36 -17.48
N GLY A 165 -5.29 14.81 -16.22
CA GLY A 165 -6.02 16.02 -15.92
C GLY A 165 -5.46 17.13 -16.81
N THR A 166 -6.35 17.79 -17.55
CA THR A 166 -6.01 18.98 -18.32
C THR A 166 -5.28 19.92 -17.36
N PRO A 167 -4.07 20.42 -17.69
CA PRO A 167 -3.42 21.40 -16.84
C PRO A 167 -4.39 22.55 -16.65
N ALA A 168 -4.60 22.95 -15.39
CA ALA A 168 -5.45 24.07 -15.04
C ALA A 168 -4.99 25.26 -15.89
N ARG A 169 -5.88 25.73 -16.79
CA ARG A 169 -5.65 26.95 -17.55
C ARG A 169 -5.33 28.05 -16.55
N SER A 170 -4.12 28.58 -16.63
CA SER A 170 -3.73 29.79 -15.92
C SER A 170 -4.73 30.89 -16.27
N LEU A 171 -5.52 31.30 -15.29
CA LEU A 171 -6.32 32.52 -15.41
C LEU A 171 -5.34 33.70 -15.43
N SER A 172 -5.03 34.18 -16.64
CA SER A 172 -4.39 35.47 -16.85
C SER A 172 -5.33 36.60 -16.39
N PRO A 173 -4.86 37.60 -15.65
CA PRO A 173 -5.70 38.72 -15.23
C PRO A 173 -6.01 39.62 -16.44
N SER A 174 -7.29 39.70 -16.82
CA SER A 174 -7.76 40.67 -17.81
C SER A 174 -7.75 42.08 -17.24
N ARG A 175 -7.10 42.99 -17.97
CA ARG A 175 -7.01 44.43 -17.70
C ARG A 175 -8.28 45.18 -18.12
N GLY A 176 -8.67 46.18 -17.32
CA GLY A 176 -9.50 47.37 -17.66
C GLY A 176 -11.01 47.12 -17.75
N THR A 177 -11.92 47.93 -17.21
CA THR A 177 -12.02 49.40 -17.02
C THR A 177 -12.91 49.68 -15.78
N GLY A 178 -12.64 50.60 -14.87
CA GLY A 178 -12.82 52.06 -15.00
C GLY A 178 -14.04 52.56 -14.20
N ALA A 179 -13.89 52.89 -12.90
CA ALA A 179 -14.84 53.76 -12.17
C ALA A 179 -14.18 54.46 -10.96
N ARG A 180 -13.89 55.74 -11.18
CA ARG A 180 -13.71 56.92 -10.30
C ARG A 180 -13.79 56.74 -8.77
N GLY A 181 -12.70 57.15 -8.11
CA GLY A 181 -12.71 58.30 -7.18
C GLY A 181 -13.00 58.06 -5.70
N ARG A 182 -11.96 58.18 -4.85
CA ARG A 182 -11.82 59.20 -3.80
C ARG A 182 -10.44 59.06 -3.13
N GLN A 183 -9.72 60.18 -3.06
CA GLN A 183 -8.46 60.37 -2.35
C GLN A 183 -8.71 60.61 -0.85
N CYS A 184 -7.81 60.10 -0.02
CA CYS A 184 -7.30 60.62 1.26
C CYS A 184 -6.50 59.46 1.87
N GLY A 185 -5.26 59.55 2.35
CA GLY A 185 -4.36 60.63 2.68
C GLY A 185 -3.36 60.03 3.69
N ALA A 186 -2.06 60.21 3.44
CA ALA A 186 -0.93 60.15 4.37
C ALA A 186 -0.86 59.07 5.48
N SER A 187 0.21 58.25 5.47
CA SER A 187 1.46 58.55 6.20
C SER A 187 2.31 57.30 6.48
N ARG A 188 3.62 57.54 6.51
CA ARG A 188 4.74 56.60 6.61
C ARG A 188 4.93 56.08 8.04
N ARG A 189 5.54 54.89 8.18
CA ARG A 189 6.73 54.53 9.02
C ARG A 189 6.79 52.99 9.16
N SER A 190 7.72 52.31 8.49
CA SER A 190 9.05 51.86 8.97
C SER A 190 9.03 50.86 10.15
N ARG A 191 9.37 49.59 9.84
CA ARG A 191 10.14 48.52 10.56
C ARG A 191 10.84 48.88 11.91
N PRO A 192 11.37 47.91 12.71
CA PRO A 192 11.53 46.46 12.49
C PRO A 192 11.24 45.53 13.70
N SER A 193 11.44 44.24 13.40
CA SER A 193 11.64 43.02 14.20
C SER A 193 12.42 43.10 15.51
N ARG A 194 12.05 42.20 16.43
CA ARG A 194 12.97 41.37 17.22
C ARG A 194 12.59 39.91 17.05
#